data_AF-Q4N239-F1
#
_entry.id   AF-Q4N239-F1
#
_cell.length_a   1.000
_cell.length_b   1.000
_cell.length_c   1.000
_cell.angle_alpha   90.00
_cell.angle_beta   90.00
_cell.angle_gamma   90.00
#
_symmetry.space_group_name_H-M   'P 1'
#
loop_
_entity.id
_entity.type
_entity.pdbx_description
1 polymer ?
#
loop_
_entity_poly.entity_id
_entity_poly.type
_entity_poly.pdbx_seq_one_letter_code
_entity_poly.pdbx_strand_id
1 'polypeptide(L)'
;MYKTAYLFSSIIHIPNSLEEESETSNKKDESDSNKEKNDVDDENNNTDGPIRTHPGNKVSYCVHCKGKTFLNQESVDKHLSSKNHLKNVKKTKKNNEKAEEARKRFIERMDKIDKRIWKHMKLC
;
A
#
# COMPACT_ATOMS: atom_id res chain seq x y z
N MET A 1 37.18 3.56 -17.95
CA MET A 1 37.17 3.33 -16.49
C MET A 1 35.72 3.12 -16.07
N TYR A 2 35.29 1.87 -15.84
CA TYR A 2 33.92 1.57 -15.43
C TYR A 2 33.91 1.30 -13.93
N LYS A 3 33.10 2.05 -13.18
CA LYS A 3 32.92 1.84 -11.75
C LYS A 3 31.85 0.76 -11.56
N THR A 4 32.26 -0.39 -11.03
CA THR A 4 31.37 -1.45 -10.55
C THR A 4 30.62 -0.95 -9.32
N ALA A 5 29.29 -0.95 -9.39
CA ALA A 5 28.44 -0.66 -8.24
C ALA A 5 28.26 -1.97 -7.44
N TYR A 6 28.76 -2.00 -6.21
CA TYR A 6 28.49 -3.09 -5.28
C TYR A 6 27.07 -2.92 -4.73
N LEU A 7 26.20 -3.88 -5.03
CA LEU A 7 24.92 -4.01 -4.37
C LEU A 7 25.18 -4.58 -2.97
N PHE A 8 25.02 -3.76 -1.94
CA PHE A 8 25.08 -4.17 -0.55
C PHE A 8 23.83 -5.03 -0.24
N SER A 9 23.99 -6.35 -0.29
CA SER A 9 22.96 -7.29 0.15
C SER A 9 23.12 -7.51 1.66
N SER A 10 22.38 -6.75 2.48
CA SER A 10 22.28 -7.01 3.91
C SER A 10 21.47 -8.29 4.13
N ILE A 11 22.18 -9.39 4.42
CA ILE A 11 21.59 -10.60 4.99
C ILE A 11 21.10 -10.23 6.39
N ILE A 12 19.78 -10.14 6.57
CA ILE A 12 19.17 -9.97 7.89
C ILE A 12 19.27 -11.31 8.60
N HIS A 13 20.18 -11.42 9.57
CA HIS A 13 20.18 -12.51 10.54
C HIS A 13 18.98 -12.34 11.47
N ILE A 14 18.04 -13.27 11.41
CA ILE A 14 16.96 -13.43 12.39
C ILE A 14 17.58 -14.22 13.57
N PRO A 15 17.65 -13.68 14.80
CA PRO A 15 18.16 -14.44 15.93
C PRO A 15 17.01 -15.25 16.56
N ASN A 16 17.19 -16.57 16.56
CA ASN A 16 16.41 -17.52 17.36
C ASN A 16 16.84 -17.44 18.84
N SER A 17 15.84 -17.32 19.72
CA SER A 17 15.68 -17.89 21.07
C SER A 17 16.86 -17.94 22.07
N LEU A 18 16.62 -17.28 23.21
CA LEU A 18 16.65 -17.76 24.61
C LEU A 18 17.95 -18.29 25.28
N GLU A 19 18.05 -17.93 26.57
CA GLU A 19 18.93 -18.34 27.70
C GLU A 19 20.12 -17.37 27.97
N GLU A 20 20.03 -16.50 29.01
CA GLU A 20 20.42 -16.68 30.44
C GLU A 20 21.97 -16.78 30.61
N GLU A 21 22.73 -15.99 31.40
CA GLU A 21 22.50 -15.28 32.67
C GLU A 21 23.47 -14.08 32.90
N SER A 22 23.12 -13.21 33.89
CA SER A 22 24.00 -12.54 34.89
C SER A 22 24.94 -11.39 34.44
N GLU A 23 25.15 -10.21 35.09
CA GLU A 23 24.81 -9.64 36.41
C GLU A 23 24.72 -8.08 36.35
N THR A 24 23.71 -7.54 37.04
CA THR A 24 23.61 -6.29 37.85
C THR A 24 24.38 -5.00 37.49
N SER A 25 23.67 -3.87 37.27
CA SER A 25 23.33 -2.87 38.32
C SER A 25 22.78 -1.51 37.80
N ASN A 26 21.55 -1.17 38.23
CA ASN A 26 20.98 0.17 38.55
C ASN A 26 20.86 1.27 37.45
N LYS A 27 19.76 1.98 37.18
CA LYS A 27 18.44 2.25 37.82
C LYS A 27 17.54 3.02 36.80
N LYS A 28 16.22 2.72 36.78
CA LYS A 28 15.04 3.61 36.55
C LYS A 28 14.91 4.32 35.18
N ASP A 29 13.83 4.26 34.40
CA ASP A 29 12.37 4.21 34.67
C ASP A 29 11.58 3.50 33.53
N GLU A 30 10.39 3.01 33.90
CA GLU A 30 9.15 2.63 33.16
C GLU A 30 9.07 2.98 31.65
N SER A 31 8.50 2.21 30.71
CA SER A 31 7.61 1.03 30.72
C SER A 31 7.59 0.42 29.30
N ASP A 32 7.59 -0.92 29.27
CA ASP A 32 7.63 -1.81 28.11
C ASP A 32 6.23 -2.10 27.53
N SER A 33 6.10 -2.20 26.20
CA SER A 33 5.48 -3.33 25.50
C SER A 33 5.20 -3.02 24.02
N ASN A 34 6.05 -3.61 23.18
CA ASN A 34 5.67 -4.04 21.84
C ASN A 34 4.49 -5.01 21.92
N LYS A 35 3.44 -4.79 21.11
CA LYS A 35 2.53 -5.86 20.70
C LYS A 35 2.26 -5.76 19.22
N GLU A 36 2.75 -6.77 18.52
CA GLU A 36 2.48 -7.03 17.11
C GLU A 36 1.00 -7.37 16.90
N LYS A 37 0.46 -6.70 15.87
CA LYS A 37 -0.69 -6.98 14.99
C LYS A 37 -1.47 -8.27 15.22
N ASN A 38 -2.79 -8.12 15.24
CA ASN A 38 -3.72 -8.87 14.38
C ASN A 38 -5.04 -8.10 14.31
N ASP A 39 -5.21 -7.27 13.28
CA ASP A 39 -6.53 -6.80 12.83
C ASP A 39 -6.51 -6.84 11.30
N VAL A 40 -6.69 -8.05 10.76
CA VAL A 40 -7.27 -8.23 9.43
C VAL A 40 -8.74 -8.53 9.68
N ASP A 41 -9.53 -7.48 9.77
CA ASP A 41 -10.88 -7.52 9.24
C ASP A 41 -10.92 -6.47 8.12
N ASP A 42 -10.72 -7.02 6.93
CA ASP A 42 -10.97 -6.43 5.62
C ASP A 42 -12.44 -6.01 5.57
N GLU A 43 -12.76 -4.88 6.18
CA GLU A 43 -13.98 -4.17 5.87
C GLU A 43 -13.88 -3.73 4.41
N ASN A 44 -14.41 -4.62 3.56
CA ASN A 44 -14.92 -4.40 2.22
C ASN A 44 -15.94 -3.26 2.20
N ASN A 45 -15.47 -2.07 2.53
CA ASN A 45 -16.16 -0.83 2.28
C ASN A 45 -15.75 -0.46 0.86
N ASN A 46 -16.70 -0.57 -0.06
CA ASN A 46 -16.70 0.15 -1.34
C ASN A 46 -16.47 1.66 -1.08
N THR A 47 -15.24 2.04 -0.76
CA THR A 47 -14.79 3.42 -0.53
C THR A 47 -14.45 4.04 -1.88
N ASP A 48 -15.44 3.99 -2.78
CA ASP A 48 -15.53 4.80 -4.00
C ASP A 48 -15.96 6.25 -3.68
N GLY A 49 -15.87 6.65 -2.40
CA GLY A 49 -16.00 8.03 -1.98
C GLY A 49 -14.81 8.86 -2.48
N PRO A 50 -15.03 10.03 -3.10
CA PRO A 50 -13.94 10.92 -3.55
C PRO A 50 -13.09 11.47 -2.40
N ILE A 51 -13.58 11.33 -1.16
CA ILE A 51 -13.00 11.84 0.07
C ILE A 51 -12.77 10.67 1.03
N ARG A 52 -11.59 10.61 1.61
CA ARG A 52 -11.19 9.61 2.61
C ARG A 52 -10.73 10.33 3.88
N THR A 53 -10.79 9.66 5.01
CA THR A 53 -10.30 10.18 6.29
C THR A 53 -9.02 9.43 6.66
N HIS A 54 -8.02 10.13 7.17
CA HIS A 54 -6.81 9.46 7.65
C HIS A 54 -7.13 8.66 8.94
N PRO A 55 -6.73 7.37 9.03
CA PRO A 55 -6.91 6.62 10.27
C PRO A 55 -6.08 7.29 11.38
N GLY A 56 -6.74 7.70 12.45
CA GLY A 56 -6.13 8.44 13.56
C GLY A 56 -6.11 9.97 13.41
N ASN A 57 -6.68 10.53 12.34
CA ASN A 57 -6.68 11.98 12.12
C ASN A 57 -8.08 12.52 11.79
N LYS A 58 -8.42 13.72 12.30
CA LYS A 58 -9.74 14.36 12.08
C LYS A 58 -9.88 15.04 10.72
N VAL A 59 -8.90 14.87 9.82
CA VAL A 59 -8.87 15.54 8.51
C VAL A 59 -9.29 14.59 7.39
N SER A 60 -10.15 15.10 6.52
CA SER A 60 -10.63 14.43 5.31
C SER A 60 -9.76 14.85 4.12
N TYR A 61 -9.49 13.98 3.16
CA TYR A 61 -8.66 14.28 1.99
C TYR A 61 -9.25 13.74 0.70
N CYS A 62 -9.00 14.44 -0.41
CA CYS A 62 -9.48 14.05 -1.74
C CYS A 62 -8.49 13.18 -2.50
N VAL A 63 -8.92 11.99 -2.90
CA VAL A 63 -8.10 11.01 -3.64
C VAL A 63 -7.78 11.50 -5.05
N HIS A 64 -8.73 12.18 -5.70
CA HIS A 64 -8.56 12.66 -7.09
C HIS A 64 -7.73 13.95 -7.19
N CYS A 65 -7.59 14.70 -6.11
CA CYS A 65 -6.96 16.02 -6.12
C CYS A 65 -5.64 16.06 -5.36
N LYS A 66 -4.79 15.03 -5.53
CA LYS A 66 -3.47 14.91 -4.91
C LYS A 66 -3.51 14.98 -3.37
N GLY A 67 -4.55 14.44 -2.73
CA GLY A 67 -4.62 14.40 -1.27
C GLY A 67 -4.86 15.75 -0.61
N LYS A 68 -5.52 16.70 -1.30
CA LYS A 68 -5.97 17.95 -0.65
C LYS A 68 -6.76 17.61 0.60
N THR A 69 -6.31 18.13 1.74
CA THR A 69 -6.91 17.92 3.06
C THR A 69 -7.93 19.01 3.37
N PHE A 70 -8.92 18.65 4.17
CA PHE A 70 -10.07 19.43 4.58
C PHE A 70 -10.33 19.15 6.05
N LEU A 71 -10.54 20.20 6.84
CA LEU A 71 -10.87 20.08 8.25
C LEU A 71 -12.38 20.10 8.50
N ASN A 72 -13.14 20.76 7.61
CA ASN A 72 -14.58 20.98 7.76
C ASN A 72 -15.36 20.38 6.58
N GLN A 73 -16.55 19.86 6.85
CA GLN A 73 -17.42 19.29 5.81
C GLN A 73 -17.81 20.31 4.74
N GLU A 74 -18.09 21.57 5.11
CA GLU A 74 -18.43 22.62 4.14
C GLU A 74 -17.33 22.85 3.10
N SER A 75 -16.06 22.68 3.50
CA SER A 75 -14.92 22.83 2.59
C SER A 75 -14.81 21.66 1.62
N VAL A 76 -15.25 20.48 2.06
CA VAL A 76 -15.38 19.29 1.20
C VAL A 76 -16.46 19.52 0.15
N ASP A 77 -17.65 19.99 0.53
CA ASP A 77 -18.76 20.16 -0.41
C ASP A 77 -18.46 21.24 -1.47
N LYS A 78 -17.83 22.34 -1.07
CA LYS A 78 -17.30 23.38 -2.00
C LYS A 78 -16.22 22.81 -2.91
N HIS A 79 -15.40 21.88 -2.43
CA HIS A 79 -14.39 21.22 -3.24
C HIS A 79 -15.00 20.29 -4.29
N LEU A 80 -15.97 19.45 -3.89
CA LEU A 80 -16.62 18.48 -4.76
C LEU A 80 -17.40 19.15 -5.91
N SER A 81 -17.99 20.30 -5.64
CA SER A 81 -18.68 21.12 -6.66
C SER A 81 -17.75 21.91 -7.58
N SER A 82 -16.45 21.98 -7.27
CA SER A 82 -15.49 22.75 -8.06
C SER A 82 -15.23 22.11 -9.43
N LYS A 83 -15.23 22.93 -10.50
CA LYS A 83 -14.89 22.50 -11.87
C LYS A 83 -13.55 21.77 -11.96
N ASN A 84 -12.57 22.15 -11.12
CA ASN A 84 -11.26 21.50 -11.08
C ASN A 84 -11.35 20.07 -10.53
N HIS A 85 -12.17 19.84 -9.50
CA HIS A 85 -12.41 18.50 -8.97
C HIS A 85 -13.03 17.61 -10.05
N LEU A 86 -14.10 18.06 -10.70
CA LEU A 86 -14.78 17.29 -11.76
C LEU A 86 -13.83 16.90 -12.91
N LYS A 87 -12.93 17.81 -13.32
CA LYS A 87 -11.91 17.50 -14.34
C LYS A 87 -10.95 16.40 -13.87
N ASN A 88 -10.51 16.47 -12.62
CA ASN A 88 -9.60 15.47 -12.05
C ASN A 88 -10.26 14.11 -11.87
N VAL A 89 -11.53 14.07 -11.47
CA VAL A 89 -12.33 12.83 -11.39
C VAL A 89 -12.40 12.17 -12.77
N LYS A 90 -12.80 12.91 -13.81
CA LYS A 90 -12.87 12.38 -15.20
C LYS A 90 -11.52 11.85 -15.67
N LYS A 91 -10.44 12.59 -15.40
CA LYS A 91 -9.07 12.17 -15.75
C LYS A 91 -8.68 10.88 -15.02
N THR A 92 -8.99 10.78 -13.72
CA THR A 92 -8.67 9.60 -12.92
C THR A 92 -9.42 8.38 -13.44
N LYS A 93 -10.72 8.51 -13.75
CA LYS A 93 -11.52 7.44 -14.33
C LYS A 93 -10.92 6.90 -15.63
N LYS A 94 -10.58 7.80 -16.57
CA LYS A 94 -9.96 7.42 -17.85
C LYS A 94 -8.61 6.72 -17.67
N ASN A 95 -7.82 7.16 -16.70
CA ASN A 95 -6.54 6.52 -16.39
C ASN A 95 -6.75 5.13 -15.77
N ASN A 96 -7.75 4.97 -14.89
CA ASN A 96 -8.07 3.70 -14.28
C ASN A 96 -8.54 2.68 -15.32
N GLU A 97 -9.43 3.08 -16.24
CA GLU A 97 -9.86 2.23 -17.36
C GLU A 97 -8.68 1.72 -18.19
N LYS A 98 -7.71 2.58 -18.50
CA LYS A 98 -6.49 2.19 -19.22
C LYS A 98 -5.60 1.25 -18.40
N ALA A 99 -5.49 1.48 -17.10
CA ALA A 99 -4.72 0.62 -16.21
C ALA A 99 -5.36 -0.78 -16.12
N GLU A 100 -6.69 -0.85 -15.99
CA GLU A 100 -7.44 -2.10 -15.99
C GLU A 100 -7.32 -2.86 -17.30
N GLU A 101 -7.38 -2.16 -18.44
CA GLU A 101 -7.13 -2.79 -19.73
C GLU A 101 -5.72 -3.38 -19.83
N ALA A 102 -4.71 -2.65 -19.35
CA ALA A 102 -3.33 -3.14 -19.32
C ALA A 102 -3.18 -4.37 -18.41
N ARG A 103 -3.83 -4.37 -17.23
CA ARG A 103 -3.86 -5.53 -16.31
C ARG A 103 -4.47 -6.75 -16.98
N LYS A 104 -5.62 -6.60 -17.65
CA LYS A 104 -6.28 -7.70 -18.36
C LYS A 104 -5.39 -8.30 -19.44
N ARG A 105 -4.78 -7.45 -20.28
CA ARG A 105 -3.85 -7.91 -21.33
C ARG A 105 -2.62 -8.63 -20.75
N PHE A 106 -2.15 -8.22 -19.58
CA PHE A 106 -1.05 -8.89 -18.89
C PHE A 106 -1.47 -10.28 -18.39
N ILE A 107 -2.62 -10.39 -17.71
CA ILE A 107 -3.15 -11.65 -17.19
C ILE A 107 -3.38 -12.65 -18.33
N GLU A 108 -4.00 -12.21 -19.43
CA GLU A 108 -4.20 -13.05 -20.62
C GLU A 108 -2.88 -13.54 -21.23
N ARG A 109 -1.82 -12.73 -21.17
CA ARG A 109 -0.50 -13.13 -21.66
C ARG A 109 0.13 -14.18 -20.75
N MET A 110 0.02 -14.03 -19.43
CA MET A 110 0.52 -15.00 -18.46
C MET A 110 -0.21 -16.34 -18.58
N ASP A 111 -1.55 -16.32 -18.68
CA ASP A 111 -2.36 -17.53 -18.87
C ASP A 111 -1.95 -18.32 -20.14
N LYS A 112 -1.62 -17.61 -21.22
CA LYS A 112 -1.09 -18.24 -22.45
C LYS A 112 0.28 -18.89 -22.26
N ILE A 113 1.15 -18.31 -21.44
CA ILE A 113 2.46 -18.87 -21.11
C ILE A 113 2.27 -20.10 -20.23
N ASP A 114 1.45 -20.02 -19.19
CA ASP A 114 1.16 -21.13 -18.28
C ASP A 114 0.59 -22.33 -19.03
N LYS A 115 -0.36 -22.10 -19.95
CA LYS A 115 -0.89 -23.15 -20.84
C LYS A 115 0.19 -23.78 -21.73
N ARG A 116 1.17 -23.02 -22.19
CA ARG A 116 2.28 -23.55 -23.01
C ARG A 116 3.23 -24.39 -22.18
N ILE A 117 3.59 -23.90 -20.99
CA ILE A 117 4.44 -24.62 -20.03
C ILE A 117 3.77 -25.94 -19.64
N TRP A 118 2.50 -25.89 -19.28
CA TRP A 118 1.73 -27.08 -18.91
C TRP A 118 1.66 -28.11 -20.04
N LYS A 119 1.44 -27.67 -21.29
CA LYS A 119 1.49 -28.55 -22.46
C LYS A 119 2.87 -29.18 -22.67
N HIS A 120 3.94 -28.40 -22.53
CA HIS A 120 5.30 -28.90 -22.68
C HIS A 120 5.65 -29.93 -21.58
N MET A 121 5.29 -29.65 -20.33
CA MET A 121 5.52 -30.57 -19.21
C MET A 121 4.76 -31.90 -19.34
N LYS A 122 3.65 -31.93 -20.08
CA LYS A 122 2.86 -33.15 -20.32
C LYS A 122 3.39 -34.02 -21.46
N LEU A 123 4.28 -33.48 -22.30
CA LEU A 123 4.87 -34.16 -23.45
C LEU A 123 6.28 -34.70 -23.18
N CYS A 124 6.88 -34.34 -22.05
CA CYS A 124 8.12 -34.93 -21.52
C CYS A 124 7.78 -36.00 -20.48
#